data_AF-A0A9Q9SS08-F1
#
_entry.id   AF-A0A9Q9SS08-F1
#
_cell.length_a   1.000
_cell.length_b   1.000
_cell.length_c   1.000
_cell.angle_alpha   90.00
_cell.angle_beta   90.00
_cell.angle_gamma   90.00
#
_symmetry.space_group_name_H-M   'P 1'
#
loop_
_entity.id
_entity.type
_entity.pdbx_description
1 polymer ?
#
loop_
_entity_poly.entity_id
_entity_poly.type
_entity_poly.pdbx_seq_one_letter_code
_entity_poly.pdbx_strand_id
1 'polypeptide(L)' 'MSHRRLYPWVMVCLLPRMPPVVFARFDNPADPNGYVQALKQLIPGAKFLLFFVRVA' A
#
# COMPACT_ATOMS: atom_id res chain seq x y z
N MET A 1 -10.59 -25.12 3.86
CA MET A 1 -9.93 -24.17 2.94
C MET A 1 -10.38 -22.77 3.32
N SER A 2 -9.59 -22.05 4.12
CA SER A 2 -10.00 -20.75 4.64
C SER A 2 -9.99 -19.71 3.52
N HIS A 3 -11.16 -19.13 3.24
CA HIS A 3 -11.33 -18.02 2.30
C HIS A 3 -10.40 -16.89 2.72
N ARG A 4 -9.28 -16.76 2.01
CA ARG A 4 -8.25 -15.75 2.27
C ARG A 4 -8.90 -14.40 2.03
N ARG A 5 -9.18 -13.68 3.13
CA ARG A 5 -9.79 -12.35 3.12
C ARG A 5 -9.03 -11.51 2.10
N LEU A 6 -9.75 -10.89 1.19
CA LEU A 6 -9.17 -9.97 0.24
C LEU A 6 -8.56 -8.85 1.05
N TYR A 7 -7.23 -8.71 1.01
CA TYR A 7 -6.47 -7.66 1.67
C TYR A 7 -7.07 -6.31 1.29
N PRO A 8 -7.90 -5.71 2.15
CA PRO A 8 -8.75 -4.63 1.72
C PRO A 8 -7.98 -3.31 1.74
N TRP A 9 -6.74 -3.29 2.25
CA TRP A 9 -5.87 -2.13 2.18
C TRP A 9 -4.79 -2.34 1.13
N VAL A 10 -4.64 -1.37 0.23
CA VAL A 10 -3.65 -1.41 -0.85
C VAL A 10 -2.81 -0.15 -0.79
N MET A 11 -1.50 -0.31 -0.77
CA MET A 11 -0.56 0.80 -0.89
C MET A 11 0.02 0.85 -2.29
N VAL A 12 -0.04 2.03 -2.90
CA VAL A 12 0.45 2.31 -4.25
C VAL A 12 1.61 3.29 -4.16
N CYS A 13 2.69 2.95 -4.85
CA CYS A 13 3.87 3.80 -5.01
C CYS A 13 3.76 4.59 -6.33
N LEU A 14 3.98 5.89 -6.25
CA LEU A 14 4.04 6.82 -7.37
C LEU A 14 5.46 7.34 -7.49
N LEU A 15 6.11 7.00 -8.61
CA LEU A 15 7.43 7.49 -8.96
C LEU A 15 7.32 8.53 -10.09
N PRO A 16 8.21 9.53 -10.14
CA PRO A 16 8.23 10.49 -11.23
C PRO A 16 8.33 9.77 -12.59
N ARG A 17 7.43 10.10 -13.52
CA ARG A 17 7.42 9.58 -14.90
C ARG A 17 7.22 8.06 -15.01
N MET A 18 6.68 7.40 -13.98
CA MET A 18 6.36 5.97 -14.03
C MET A 18 4.87 5.74 -13.73
N PRO A 19 4.28 4.68 -14.30
CA PRO A 19 2.94 4.24 -13.92
C PRO A 19 2.87 3.93 -12.40
N PRO A 20 1.70 4.10 -11.76
CA PRO A 20 1.49 3.68 -10.39
C PRO A 20 1.73 2.18 -10.22
N VAL A 21 2.42 1.79 -9.14
CA VAL A 21 2.70 0.38 -8.84
C VAL A 21 2.11 -0.01 -7.50
N VAL A 22 1.38 -1.12 -7.43
CA VAL A 22 0.94 -1.70 -6.15
C VAL A 22 2.17 -2.18 -5.40
N PHE A 23 2.47 -1.53 -4.29
CA PHE A 23 3.66 -1.81 -3.50
C PHE A 23 3.40 -2.85 -2.42
N ALA A 24 2.26 -2.77 -1.74
CA ALA A 24 1.87 -3.71 -0.69
C ALA A 24 0.35 -3.82 -0.54
N ARG A 25 -0.10 -4.89 0.11
CA ARG A 25 -1.49 -5.07 0.53
C ARG A 25 -1.54 -5.52 1.99
N PHE A 26 -2.49 -5.00 2.75
CA PHE A 26 -2.62 -5.22 4.18
C PHE A 26 -4.04 -5.65 4.55
N ASP A 27 -4.15 -6.46 5.60
CA ASP A 27 -5.44 -6.88 6.17
C ASP A 27 -6.00 -5.88 7.21
N ASN A 28 -5.15 -4.97 7.72
CA ASN A 28 -5.47 -4.05 8.82
C ASN A 28 -4.97 -2.61 8.52
N PRO A 29 -5.79 -1.57 8.77
CA PRO A 29 -5.38 -0.17 8.60
C PRO A 29 -4.34 0.35 9.61
N ALA A 30 -4.04 -0.37 10.68
CA ALA A 30 -3.07 0.06 11.69
C ALA A 30 -1.60 -0.19 11.29
N ASP A 31 -1.36 -1.14 10.39
CA ASP A 31 -0.03 -1.54 9.87
C ASP A 31 0.68 -0.50 8.96
N PRO A 32 -0.01 0.21 8.03
CA PRO A 32 0.67 0.99 6.99
C PRO A 32 1.39 2.25 7.49
N ASN A 33 1.06 2.81 8.66
CA ASN A 33 1.71 4.05 9.12
C ASN A 33 3.21 3.88 9.43
N GLY A 34 3.58 2.81 10.14
CA GLY A 34 4.99 2.48 10.39
C GLY A 34 5.73 2.10 9.10
N TYR A 35 5.03 1.37 8.22
CA TYR A 35 5.55 0.94 6.93
C TYR A 35 5.84 2.12 5.99
N VAL A 36 4.93 3.10 5.90
CA VAL A 36 5.07 4.29 5.06
C VAL A 36 6.26 5.14 5.49
N GLN A 37 6.53 5.26 6.79
CA GLN A 37 7.67 6.03 7.28
C GLN A 37 9.01 5.40 6.87
N ALA A 38 9.16 4.08 7.01
CA ALA A 38 10.34 3.37 6.54
C ALA A 38 10.50 3.48 5.01
N LEU A 39 9.40 3.39 4.25
CA LEU A 39 9.45 3.47 2.79
C LEU A 39 9.79 4.86 2.25
N LYS A 40 9.36 5.92 2.92
CA LYS A 40 9.78 7.29 2.59
C LYS A 40 11.30 7.48 2.73
N GLN A 41 11.92 6.78 3.67
CA GLN A 41 13.38 6.81 3.86
C GLN A 41 14.11 5.97 2.79
N LEU A 42 13.56 4.81 2.43
CA LEU A 42 14.15 3.90 1.45
C LEU A 42 14.03 4.40 0.01
N ILE A 43 12.94 5.12 -0.32
CA ILE A 43 12.66 5.61 -1.67
C ILE A 43 12.38 7.12 -1.61
N PRO A 44 13.43 7.94 -1.40
CA PRO A 44 13.27 9.38 -1.34
C PRO A 44 12.71 9.91 -2.68
N GLY A 45 11.59 10.64 -2.60
CA GLY A 45 10.89 11.21 -3.77
C GLY A 45 9.71 10.38 -4.27
N ALA A 46 9.51 9.16 -3.77
CA ALA A 46 8.28 8.41 -4.03
C ALA A 46 7.10 8.98 -3.20
N LYS A 47 5.91 9.02 -3.80
CA LYS A 47 4.67 9.28 -3.07
C LYS A 47 3.93 7.96 -2.86
N PHE A 48 3.44 7.75 -1.65
CA PHE A 48 2.68 6.55 -1.29
C PHE A 48 1.23 6.92 -1.04
N LEU A 49 0.30 6.19 -1.67
CA LEU A 49 -1.14 6.32 -1.47
C LEU A 49 -1.67 5.04 -0.86
N LEU A 50 -2.53 5.16 0.16
CA LEU A 50 -3.19 4.04 0.81
C LEU A 50 -4.69 4.06 0.45
N PHE A 51 -5.19 2.97 -0.11
CA PHE A 51 -6.58 2.81 -0.54
C PHE A 51 -7.25 1.68 0.23
N PHE A 52 -8.52 1.86 0.58
CA PHE A 52 -9.40 0.78 1.03
C PHE A 52 -10.21 0.25 -0.16
N VAL A 53 -10.00 -1.00 -0.53
CA VAL A 53 -10.75 -1.73 -1.55
C VAL A 53 -11.90 -2.46 -0.86
N ARG A 54 -13.12 -1.93 -1.05
CA ARG A 54 -14.34 -2.64 -0.71
C ARG A 54 -14.60 -3.68 -1.79
N VAL A 55 -14.67 -4.95 -1.39
CA VAL A 55 -15.11 -6.02 -2.29
C VAL A 55 -16.60 -6.22 -2.04
N ALA A 56 -17.39 -6.04 -3.10
CA ALA A 56 -18.84 -6.24 -3.09
C ALA A 56 -19.19 -7.74 -3.03
#